data_AF-A0ABD7SR79-F1
#
_entry.id   AF-A0ABD7SR79-F1
#
_cell.length_a   1.000
_cell.length_b   1.000
_cell.length_c   1.000
_cell.angle_alpha   90.00
_cell.angle_beta   90.00
_cell.angle_gamma   90.00
#
_symmetry.space_group_name_H-M   'P 1'
#
loop_
_entity.id
_entity.type
_entity.pdbx_description
1 polymer ?
#
loop_
_entity_poly.entity_id
_entity_poly.type
_entity_poly.pdbx_seq_one_letter_code
_entity_poly.pdbx_strand_id
1 'polypeptide(L)'
;MRALPFCAMSLAMLLQACSNTSSPSFTPKTLATLDNPETIQPQNFVLRGELVVGSEVQRFTPCGSNQQYWLNLSATQLRDTQEKSRLPYEPLYGEIVGTLLPPNHNGFNGDYVARIAVHKIQSLSRESGSCQPMQDPTLNWSGTYFARSTAQSGFSVSLILEPDHSAQTLYEYANGDPAVVEQGYWQQLNTNQIQVVMTRHQRQYLISERIFTREGNQLKADKEKVGQSIYDIADGGLVLFASDVSDTDIKP
;
A
#
# COMPACT_ATOMS: atom_id res chain seq x y z
N MET A 1 77.09 22.81 22.00
CA MET A 1 75.98 22.00 22.53
C MET A 1 74.68 22.51 21.92
N ARG A 2 73.96 21.60 21.26
CA ARG A 2 72.50 21.57 20.97
C ARG A 2 71.79 22.73 20.24
N ALA A 3 71.52 22.45 18.96
CA ALA A 3 70.23 22.55 18.23
C ALA A 3 69.65 23.91 17.78
N LEU A 4 69.76 24.14 16.46
CA LEU A 4 68.79 24.76 15.51
C LEU A 4 67.35 24.15 15.63
N PRO A 5 66.26 24.59 14.94
CA PRO A 5 66.18 25.38 13.69
C PRO A 5 64.98 26.37 13.50
N PHE A 6 65.09 27.15 12.41
CA PHE A 6 64.06 27.60 11.44
C PHE A 6 62.56 27.68 11.84
N CYS A 7 61.98 28.89 11.73
CA CYS A 7 60.55 29.15 11.62
C CYS A 7 60.31 29.74 10.21
N ALA A 8 59.90 28.92 9.25
CA ALA A 8 58.51 28.69 8.85
C ALA A 8 57.94 29.84 7.98
N MET A 9 58.00 29.59 6.67
CA MET A 9 57.30 30.29 5.61
C MET A 9 55.84 29.81 5.62
N SER A 10 54.85 30.70 5.68
CA SER A 10 53.44 30.35 5.44
C SER A 10 52.68 31.50 4.77
N LEU A 11 52.59 31.38 3.45
CA LEU A 11 51.74 32.15 2.56
C LEU A 11 50.31 31.58 2.68
N ALA A 12 49.42 32.27 3.38
CA ALA A 12 48.02 31.85 3.53
C ALA A 12 47.18 32.33 2.34
N MET A 13 46.88 31.44 1.39
CA MET A 13 45.78 31.61 0.44
C MET A 13 44.46 31.36 1.17
N LEU A 14 43.63 32.40 1.29
CA LEU A 14 42.23 32.27 1.72
C LEU A 14 41.39 31.89 0.49
N LEU A 15 41.05 30.61 0.34
CA LEU A 15 39.93 30.20 -0.49
C LEU A 15 38.63 30.48 0.27
N GLN A 16 37.87 31.48 -0.17
CA GLN A 16 36.47 31.62 0.21
C GLN A 16 35.61 30.75 -0.71
N ALA A 17 35.15 29.61 -0.19
CA ALA A 17 34.06 28.84 -0.79
C ALA A 17 32.76 29.25 -0.12
N CYS A 18 31.92 30.02 -0.81
CA CYS A 18 30.54 30.24 -0.41
C CYS A 18 29.69 29.05 -0.87
N SER A 19 29.44 28.10 0.04
CA SER A 19 28.45 27.05 -0.16
C SER A 19 27.06 27.68 -0.04
N ASN A 20 26.38 27.91 -1.17
CA ASN A 20 24.94 28.16 -1.17
C ASN A 20 24.22 26.82 -0.92
N THR A 21 24.16 26.42 0.35
CA THR A 21 23.23 25.37 0.78
C THR A 21 21.88 26.03 1.02
N SER A 22 21.04 26.07 -0.02
CA SER A 22 19.61 26.27 0.16
C SER A 22 19.10 25.12 1.04
N SER A 23 18.78 25.43 2.29
CA SER A 23 18.08 24.49 3.17
C SER A 23 16.81 24.03 2.46
N PRO A 24 16.57 22.72 2.28
CA PRO A 24 15.28 22.26 1.83
C PRO A 24 14.25 22.72 2.86
N SER A 25 13.28 23.51 2.41
CA SER A 25 12.12 23.87 3.21
C SER A 25 11.38 22.58 3.54
N PHE A 26 11.52 22.10 4.77
CA PHE A 26 10.63 21.08 5.33
C PHE A 26 9.27 21.75 5.55
N THR A 27 8.45 21.83 4.51
CA THR A 27 7.01 21.91 4.72
C THR A 27 6.61 20.69 5.56
N PRO A 28 5.98 20.87 6.73
CA PRO A 28 5.44 19.74 7.47
C PRO A 28 4.55 18.96 6.53
N LYS A 29 4.87 17.70 6.26
CA LYS A 29 4.02 16.82 5.45
C LYS A 29 2.72 16.65 6.24
N THR A 30 1.67 17.38 5.86
CA THR A 30 0.36 17.30 6.51
C THR A 30 -0.09 15.85 6.53
N LEU A 31 -0.45 15.35 7.70
CA LEU A 31 -1.00 14.00 7.84
C LEU A 31 -2.36 13.94 7.14
N ALA A 32 -2.61 12.83 6.44
CA ALA A 32 -3.89 12.55 5.84
C ALA A 32 -4.94 12.23 6.91
N THR A 33 -6.16 12.73 6.74
CA THR A 33 -7.27 12.48 7.67
C THR A 33 -8.58 12.22 6.92
N LEU A 34 -9.50 11.47 7.53
CA LEU A 34 -10.81 11.21 6.94
C LEU A 34 -11.71 12.47 6.93
N ASP A 35 -11.51 13.40 7.87
CA ASP A 35 -12.24 14.67 7.93
C ASP A 35 -11.83 15.66 6.85
N ASN A 36 -10.66 15.44 6.23
CA ASN A 36 -10.10 16.26 5.16
C ASN A 36 -9.73 15.34 3.98
N PRO A 37 -10.69 14.93 3.13
CA PRO A 37 -10.45 13.96 2.07
C PRO A 37 -9.40 14.41 1.04
N GLU A 38 -9.20 15.72 0.83
CA GLU A 38 -8.20 16.25 -0.09
C GLU A 38 -6.75 15.99 0.34
N THR A 39 -6.53 15.69 1.62
CA THR A 39 -5.22 15.23 2.14
C THR A 39 -4.95 13.75 1.84
N ILE A 40 -5.97 12.96 1.48
CA ILE A 40 -5.82 11.54 1.15
C ILE A 40 -5.32 11.42 -0.29
N GLN A 41 -4.00 11.47 -0.44
CA GLN A 41 -3.33 11.35 -1.73
C GLN A 41 -2.46 10.09 -1.76
N PRO A 42 -2.94 9.00 -2.39
CA PRO A 42 -2.15 7.79 -2.53
C PRO A 42 -0.85 8.01 -3.30
N GLN A 43 0.21 7.37 -2.82
CA GLN A 43 1.48 7.28 -3.52
C GLN A 43 1.42 6.17 -4.56
N ASN A 44 2.14 6.38 -5.66
CA ASN A 44 2.25 5.37 -6.70
C ASN A 44 2.98 4.14 -6.16
N PHE A 45 2.37 2.97 -6.32
CA PHE A 45 3.05 1.69 -6.17
C PHE A 45 3.55 1.18 -7.52
N VAL A 46 4.36 0.12 -7.50
CA VAL A 46 4.75 -0.62 -8.71
C VAL A 46 4.32 -2.08 -8.58
N LEU A 47 3.41 -2.54 -9.44
CA LEU A 47 3.03 -3.95 -9.52
C LEU A 47 3.57 -4.60 -10.78
N ARG A 48 3.97 -5.86 -10.67
CA ARG A 48 4.36 -6.72 -11.80
C ARG A 48 3.40 -7.87 -11.89
N GLY A 49 3.03 -8.30 -13.08
CA GLY A 49 2.04 -9.36 -13.21
C GLY A 49 1.58 -9.64 -14.62
N GLU A 50 0.56 -10.46 -14.70
CA GLU A 50 -0.13 -10.79 -15.94
C GLU A 50 -1.23 -9.76 -16.21
N LEU A 51 -1.25 -9.22 -17.42
CA LEU A 51 -2.23 -8.27 -17.91
C LEU A 51 -2.98 -8.88 -19.09
N VAL A 52 -4.31 -8.88 -19.02
CA VAL A 52 -5.21 -9.38 -20.08
C VAL A 52 -6.18 -8.29 -20.47
N VAL A 53 -6.15 -7.92 -21.75
CA VAL A 53 -7.03 -6.89 -22.32
C VAL A 53 -7.82 -7.45 -23.49
N GLY A 54 -9.13 -7.19 -23.49
CA GLY A 54 -10.05 -7.51 -24.57
C GLY A 54 -11.23 -6.53 -24.59
N SER A 55 -12.32 -6.88 -25.27
CA SER A 55 -13.47 -5.98 -25.42
C SER A 55 -14.22 -5.73 -24.11
N GLU A 56 -14.21 -6.69 -23.19
CA GLU A 56 -14.96 -6.63 -21.93
C GLU A 56 -14.09 -6.92 -20.69
N VAL A 57 -12.78 -7.11 -20.89
CA VAL A 57 -11.85 -7.48 -19.82
C VAL A 57 -10.64 -6.56 -19.87
N GLN A 58 -10.29 -5.98 -18.73
CA GLN A 58 -9.02 -5.31 -18.49
C GLN A 58 -8.50 -5.79 -17.14
N ARG A 59 -8.01 -7.03 -17.08
CA ARG A 59 -7.59 -7.68 -15.84
C ARG A 59 -6.09 -7.54 -15.64
N PHE A 60 -5.70 -7.39 -14.39
CA PHE A 60 -4.33 -7.56 -13.91
C PHE A 60 -4.28 -8.55 -12.75
N THR A 61 -3.32 -9.46 -12.79
CA THR A 61 -3.02 -10.40 -11.71
C THR A 61 -1.56 -10.21 -11.30
N PRO A 62 -1.29 -9.67 -10.10
CA PRO A 62 0.06 -9.49 -9.61
C PRO A 62 0.81 -10.83 -9.54
N CYS A 63 2.12 -10.79 -9.80
CA CYS A 63 3.00 -11.94 -9.63
C CYS A 63 2.91 -12.50 -8.20
N GLY A 64 2.75 -13.82 -8.08
CA GLY A 64 2.67 -14.49 -6.78
C GLY A 64 1.32 -14.36 -6.08
N SER A 65 0.34 -13.71 -6.71
CA SER A 65 -1.00 -13.51 -6.16
C SER A 65 -2.06 -14.28 -6.95
N ASN A 66 -3.13 -14.67 -6.27
CA ASN A 66 -4.39 -15.13 -6.87
C ASN A 66 -5.43 -14.00 -7.00
N GLN A 67 -5.12 -12.81 -6.52
CA GLN A 67 -5.99 -11.64 -6.59
C GLN A 67 -6.02 -11.07 -8.00
N GLN A 68 -7.17 -10.50 -8.32
CA GLN A 68 -7.40 -9.86 -9.61
C GLN A 68 -7.81 -8.42 -9.38
N TYR A 69 -7.25 -7.56 -10.22
CA TYR A 69 -7.53 -6.14 -10.27
C TYR A 69 -8.08 -5.76 -11.64
N TRP A 70 -9.01 -4.81 -11.65
CA TRP A 70 -9.48 -4.22 -12.89
C TRP A 70 -8.60 -3.02 -13.25
N LEU A 71 -8.01 -3.02 -14.43
CA LEU A 71 -7.21 -1.92 -14.93
C LEU A 71 -8.12 -0.82 -15.47
N ASN A 72 -7.91 0.39 -14.98
CA ASN A 72 -8.40 1.60 -15.61
C ASN A 72 -7.28 2.19 -16.47
N LEU A 73 -7.19 1.70 -17.70
CA LEU A 73 -6.29 2.22 -18.74
C LEU A 73 -6.91 3.45 -19.42
N SER A 74 -6.07 4.43 -19.73
CA SER A 74 -6.40 5.50 -20.67
C SER A 74 -6.56 4.95 -22.10
N ALA A 75 -7.24 5.70 -22.97
CA ALA A 75 -7.44 5.30 -24.37
C ALA A 75 -6.13 5.09 -25.15
N THR A 76 -5.05 5.79 -24.77
CA THR A 76 -3.73 5.57 -25.36
C THR A 76 -3.11 4.27 -24.84
N GLN A 77 -3.03 4.08 -23.52
CA GLN A 77 -2.51 2.85 -22.92
C GLN A 77 -3.25 1.60 -23.40
N LEU A 78 -4.59 1.68 -23.56
CA LEU A 78 -5.40 0.59 -24.08
C LEU A 78 -5.01 0.23 -25.51
N ARG A 79 -4.86 1.23 -26.40
CA ARG A 79 -4.41 1.02 -27.78
C ARG A 79 -3.00 0.43 -27.83
N ASP A 80 -2.06 1.02 -27.10
CA ASP A 80 -0.67 0.55 -27.05
C ASP A 80 -0.58 -0.90 -26.57
N THR A 81 -1.40 -1.26 -25.58
CA THR A 81 -1.48 -2.63 -25.06
C THR A 81 -2.06 -3.59 -26.09
N GLN A 82 -3.14 -3.20 -26.77
CA GLN A 82 -3.76 -4.00 -27.83
C GLN A 82 -2.83 -4.20 -29.02
N GLU A 83 -2.05 -3.19 -29.41
CA GLU A 83 -1.04 -3.31 -30.47
C GLU A 83 0.11 -4.26 -30.09
N LYS A 84 0.40 -4.43 -28.80
CA LYS A 84 1.38 -5.43 -28.33
C LYS A 84 0.79 -6.84 -28.27
N SER A 85 -0.51 -6.99 -28.07
CA SER A 85 -1.19 -8.28 -28.18
C SER A 85 -1.29 -8.71 -29.64
N ARG A 86 -1.00 -9.98 -29.94
CA ARG A 86 -1.25 -10.58 -31.27
C ARG A 86 -2.68 -11.07 -31.40
N LEU A 87 -3.29 -11.47 -30.28
CA LEU A 87 -4.66 -11.94 -30.20
C LEU A 87 -5.41 -11.21 -29.08
N PRO A 88 -6.73 -10.95 -29.24
CA PRO A 88 -7.56 -10.51 -28.12
C PRO A 88 -7.42 -11.48 -26.94
N TYR A 89 -7.37 -10.95 -25.73
CA TYR A 89 -7.23 -11.73 -24.50
C TYR A 89 -5.91 -12.51 -24.34
N GLU A 90 -4.90 -12.25 -25.18
CA GLU A 90 -3.55 -12.81 -24.97
C GLU A 90 -2.96 -12.25 -23.67
N PRO A 91 -2.48 -13.11 -22.74
CA PRO A 91 -1.82 -12.65 -21.53
C PRO A 91 -0.48 -12.02 -21.87
N LEU A 92 -0.26 -10.81 -21.36
CA LEU A 92 0.99 -10.08 -21.45
C LEU A 92 1.59 -9.94 -20.06
N TYR A 93 2.91 -10.08 -19.93
CA TYR A 93 3.60 -9.63 -18.74
C TYR A 93 3.67 -8.10 -18.75
N GLY A 94 3.32 -7.47 -17.63
CA GLY A 94 3.37 -6.02 -17.48
C GLY A 94 3.93 -5.56 -16.14
N GLU A 95 4.66 -4.45 -16.17
CA GLU A 95 5.02 -3.69 -14.97
C GLU A 95 4.25 -2.37 -15.00
N ILE A 96 3.41 -2.16 -13.99
CA ILE A 96 2.48 -1.04 -13.94
C ILE A 96 2.77 -0.15 -12.74
N VAL A 97 2.56 1.14 -12.93
CA VAL A 97 2.63 2.17 -11.90
C VAL A 97 1.25 2.79 -11.79
N GLY A 98 0.69 2.86 -10.59
CA GLY A 98 -0.67 3.35 -10.40
C GLY A 98 -1.06 3.54 -8.94
N THR A 99 -2.35 3.78 -8.74
CA THR A 99 -3.02 3.90 -7.43
C THR A 99 -4.28 3.03 -7.43
N LEU A 100 -4.79 2.71 -6.24
CA LEU A 100 -6.00 1.90 -6.08
C LEU A 100 -7.24 2.76 -5.87
N LEU A 101 -8.32 2.35 -6.53
CA LEU A 101 -9.65 2.90 -6.40
C LEU A 101 -10.62 1.79 -5.98
N PRO A 102 -11.70 2.11 -5.24
CA PRO A 102 -12.74 1.13 -4.94
C PRO A 102 -13.31 0.49 -6.22
N PRO A 103 -13.62 -0.81 -6.21
CA PRO A 103 -14.29 -1.47 -7.32
C PRO A 103 -15.69 -0.89 -7.49
N ASN A 104 -16.23 -0.97 -8.71
CA ASN A 104 -17.62 -0.56 -8.94
C ASN A 104 -18.55 -1.68 -8.47
N HIS A 105 -19.55 -1.35 -7.66
CA HIS A 105 -20.53 -2.34 -7.19
C HIS A 105 -21.41 -2.92 -8.31
N ASN A 106 -21.51 -2.21 -9.45
CA ASN A 106 -22.32 -2.61 -10.60
C ASN A 106 -21.45 -2.90 -11.83
N GLY A 107 -21.77 -3.99 -12.54
CA GLY A 107 -21.16 -4.35 -13.82
C GLY A 107 -20.03 -5.38 -13.72
N PHE A 108 -19.33 -5.58 -14.84
CA PHE A 108 -18.32 -6.65 -15.02
C PHE A 108 -17.11 -6.57 -14.09
N ASN A 109 -16.93 -5.48 -13.34
CA ASN A 109 -15.78 -5.23 -12.49
C ASN A 109 -16.08 -5.23 -10.97
N GLY A 110 -17.25 -5.72 -10.54
CA GLY A 110 -17.61 -5.81 -9.12
C GLY A 110 -16.94 -6.94 -8.34
N ASP A 111 -16.32 -7.90 -9.04
CA ASP A 111 -15.66 -9.05 -8.43
C ASP A 111 -14.17 -8.86 -8.14
N TYR A 112 -13.62 -7.72 -8.53
CA TYR A 112 -12.21 -7.41 -8.33
C TYR A 112 -11.96 -6.80 -6.94
N VAL A 113 -10.78 -7.06 -6.39
CA VAL A 113 -10.36 -6.51 -5.09
C VAL A 113 -10.42 -4.98 -5.10
N ALA A 114 -9.87 -4.40 -6.18
CA ALA A 114 -9.86 -2.98 -6.45
C ALA A 114 -9.70 -2.71 -7.95
N ARG A 115 -9.85 -1.43 -8.32
CA ARG A 115 -9.44 -0.92 -9.63
C ARG A 115 -8.06 -0.29 -9.51
N ILE A 116 -7.22 -0.50 -10.52
CA ILE A 116 -5.92 0.18 -10.63
C ILE A 116 -6.08 1.34 -11.61
N ALA A 117 -5.96 2.56 -11.10
CA ALA A 117 -5.79 3.75 -11.94
C ALA A 117 -4.35 3.74 -12.48
N VAL A 118 -4.17 3.33 -13.74
CA VAL A 118 -2.85 3.13 -14.33
C VAL A 118 -2.27 4.47 -14.75
N HIS A 119 -1.25 4.93 -14.04
CA HIS A 119 -0.52 6.14 -14.39
C HIS A 119 0.51 5.88 -15.49
N LYS A 120 1.19 4.72 -15.44
CA LYS A 120 2.19 4.34 -16.42
C LYS A 120 2.31 2.83 -16.56
N ILE A 121 2.51 2.36 -17.78
CA ILE A 121 3.01 1.00 -18.06
C ILE A 121 4.52 1.14 -18.28
N GLN A 122 5.30 0.58 -17.36
CA GLN A 122 6.76 0.68 -17.33
C GLN A 122 7.40 -0.29 -18.33
N SER A 123 6.88 -1.52 -18.40
CA SER A 123 7.27 -2.54 -19.37
C SER A 123 6.04 -3.37 -19.76
N LEU A 124 6.05 -3.89 -21.00
CA LEU A 124 5.01 -4.76 -21.52
C LEU A 124 5.66 -5.78 -22.45
N SER A 125 5.45 -7.08 -22.19
CA SER A 125 6.05 -8.18 -22.94
C SER A 125 5.04 -9.29 -23.19
N ARG A 126 5.21 -9.99 -24.30
CA ARG A 126 4.47 -11.22 -24.64
C ARG A 126 5.07 -12.46 -24.02
N GLU A 127 6.33 -12.39 -23.62
CA GLU A 127 6.98 -13.49 -22.91
C GLU A 127 6.50 -13.45 -21.47
N SER A 128 6.27 -14.63 -20.88
CA SER A 128 6.09 -14.74 -19.44
C SER A 128 7.40 -14.29 -18.79
N GLY A 129 7.46 -13.02 -18.39
CA GLY A 129 8.56 -12.51 -17.59
C GLY A 129 8.66 -13.39 -16.35
N SER A 130 9.87 -13.83 -15.98
CA SER A 130 10.05 -14.50 -14.70
C SER A 130 9.50 -13.57 -13.64
N CYS A 131 8.49 -14.00 -12.87
CA CYS A 131 7.95 -13.27 -11.73
C CYS A 131 9.02 -13.17 -10.64
N GLN A 132 10.02 -12.33 -10.87
CA GLN A 132 11.03 -11.92 -9.92
C GLN A 132 10.34 -11.15 -8.78
N PRO A 133 10.99 -11.07 -7.60
CA PRO A 133 10.39 -10.40 -6.45
C PRO A 133 9.89 -9.00 -6.80
N MET A 134 8.72 -8.65 -6.26
CA MET A 134 8.11 -7.33 -6.42
C MET A 134 9.07 -6.25 -5.92
N GLN A 135 9.37 -5.27 -6.76
CA GLN A 135 10.15 -4.09 -6.40
C GLN A 135 9.19 -2.93 -6.14
N ASP A 136 8.31 -3.11 -5.15
CA ASP A 136 7.41 -2.06 -4.71
C ASP A 136 7.98 -1.39 -3.45
N PRO A 137 8.23 -0.06 -3.45
CA PRO A 137 8.81 0.63 -2.30
C PRO A 137 7.89 0.64 -1.07
N THR A 138 6.62 0.26 -1.21
CA THR A 138 5.63 0.27 -0.12
C THR A 138 5.55 -1.07 0.63
N LEU A 139 6.29 -2.10 0.19
CA LEU A 139 6.27 -3.44 0.80
C LEU A 139 6.71 -3.48 2.26
N ASN A 140 7.37 -2.43 2.76
CA ASN A 140 7.68 -2.31 4.19
C ASN A 140 6.42 -2.14 5.07
N TRP A 141 5.24 -1.99 4.47
CA TRP A 141 3.94 -2.04 5.15
C TRP A 141 3.31 -3.43 5.16
N SER A 142 3.72 -4.33 4.26
CA SER A 142 3.16 -5.69 4.20
C SER A 142 3.48 -6.49 5.46
N GLY A 143 2.53 -7.35 5.85
CA GLY A 143 2.62 -8.15 7.07
C GLY A 143 1.29 -8.28 7.80
N THR A 144 1.32 -9.00 8.92
CA THR A 144 0.18 -9.17 9.82
C THR A 144 0.33 -8.25 11.02
N TYR A 145 -0.73 -7.56 11.37
CA TYR A 145 -0.82 -6.71 12.55
C TYR A 145 -1.99 -7.18 13.41
N PHE A 146 -1.81 -7.24 14.72
CA PHE A 146 -2.72 -7.91 15.63
C PHE A 146 -3.02 -7.09 16.89
N ALA A 147 -4.23 -7.22 17.40
CA ALA A 147 -4.62 -6.72 18.70
C ALA A 147 -5.57 -7.67 19.42
N ARG A 148 -5.49 -7.69 20.75
CA ARG A 148 -6.50 -8.29 21.65
C ARG A 148 -7.19 -7.17 22.40
N SER A 149 -8.52 -7.24 22.50
CA SER A 149 -9.26 -6.25 23.28
C SER A 149 -9.00 -6.43 24.77
N THR A 150 -8.81 -5.30 25.45
CA THR A 150 -8.73 -5.20 26.91
C THR A 150 -10.10 -5.01 27.55
N ALA A 151 -11.11 -4.58 26.77
CA ALA A 151 -12.48 -4.34 27.24
C ALA A 151 -13.40 -5.57 27.07
N GLN A 152 -13.18 -6.36 26.01
CA GLN A 152 -13.93 -7.57 25.71
C GLN A 152 -13.00 -8.78 25.72
N SER A 153 -13.09 -9.58 26.79
CA SER A 153 -12.31 -10.82 26.91
C SER A 153 -12.62 -11.76 25.74
N GLY A 154 -11.56 -12.27 25.10
CA GLY A 154 -11.68 -13.22 24.00
C GLY A 154 -12.02 -12.61 22.65
N PHE A 155 -11.93 -11.29 22.47
CA PHE A 155 -12.04 -10.65 21.16
C PHE A 155 -10.65 -10.23 20.64
N SER A 156 -10.36 -10.54 19.38
CA SER A 156 -9.13 -10.12 18.70
C SER A 156 -9.38 -9.62 17.28
N VAL A 157 -8.47 -8.76 16.82
CA VAL A 157 -8.47 -8.20 15.47
C VAL A 157 -7.12 -8.49 14.81
N SER A 158 -7.15 -9.01 13.59
CA SER A 158 -5.99 -9.17 12.72
C SER A 158 -6.17 -8.35 11.46
N LEU A 159 -5.20 -7.51 11.10
CA LEU A 159 -5.09 -6.83 9.82
C LEU A 159 -3.94 -7.47 9.02
N ILE A 160 -4.25 -8.02 7.86
CA ILE A 160 -3.28 -8.63 6.96
C ILE A 160 -3.13 -7.70 5.76
N LEU A 161 -1.91 -7.21 5.53
CA LEU A 161 -1.55 -6.37 4.39
C LEU A 161 -0.65 -7.19 3.46
N GLU A 162 -1.21 -7.67 2.35
CA GLU A 162 -0.49 -8.55 1.43
C GLU A 162 0.41 -7.73 0.48
N PRO A 163 1.55 -8.28 0.02
CA PRO A 163 2.44 -7.61 -0.93
C PRO A 163 1.75 -7.16 -2.23
N ASP A 164 0.67 -7.83 -2.62
CA ASP A 164 -0.11 -7.54 -3.82
C ASP A 164 -1.10 -6.37 -3.66
N HIS A 165 -1.01 -5.63 -2.55
CA HIS A 165 -1.91 -4.55 -2.12
C HIS A 165 -3.33 -4.97 -1.71
N SER A 166 -3.62 -6.27 -1.62
CA SER A 166 -4.86 -6.73 -0.99
C SER A 166 -4.77 -6.67 0.53
N ALA A 167 -5.91 -6.46 1.18
CA ALA A 167 -6.01 -6.36 2.62
C ALA A 167 -7.16 -7.23 3.15
N GLN A 168 -6.97 -7.78 4.34
CA GLN A 168 -8.02 -8.48 5.08
C GLN A 168 -8.04 -8.01 6.53
N THR A 169 -9.23 -7.82 7.09
CA THR A 169 -9.42 -7.66 8.54
C THR A 169 -10.24 -8.83 9.05
N LEU A 170 -9.72 -9.53 10.05
CA LEU A 170 -10.38 -10.64 10.71
C LEU A 170 -10.72 -10.24 12.14
N TYR A 171 -11.96 -10.44 12.52
CA TYR A 171 -12.43 -10.29 13.89
C TYR A 171 -12.79 -11.66 14.45
N GLU A 172 -12.15 -12.04 15.54
CA GLU A 172 -12.29 -13.36 16.16
C GLU A 172 -12.88 -13.24 17.55
N TYR A 173 -13.76 -14.18 17.90
CA TYR A 173 -14.41 -14.26 19.19
C TYR A 173 -14.14 -15.62 19.82
N ALA A 174 -13.78 -15.65 21.11
CA ALA A 174 -13.48 -16.87 21.85
C ALA A 174 -14.71 -17.74 22.14
N ASN A 175 -15.90 -17.31 21.73
CA ASN A 175 -17.16 -18.03 21.90
C ASN A 175 -17.35 -19.15 20.85
N GLY A 176 -16.43 -19.30 19.90
CA GLY A 176 -16.47 -20.33 18.86
C GLY A 176 -17.27 -19.93 17.61
N ASP A 177 -17.78 -18.70 17.55
CA ASP A 177 -18.39 -18.18 16.33
C ASP A 177 -17.35 -18.03 15.21
N PRO A 178 -17.73 -18.22 13.94
CA PRO A 178 -16.85 -17.97 12.82
C PRO A 178 -16.33 -16.53 12.83
N ALA A 179 -15.06 -16.35 12.47
CA ALA A 179 -14.47 -15.02 12.35
C ALA A 179 -15.25 -14.17 11.33
N VAL A 180 -15.43 -12.89 11.66
CA VAL A 180 -15.94 -11.91 10.71
C VAL A 180 -14.78 -11.46 9.84
N VAL A 181 -14.95 -11.56 8.52
CA VAL A 181 -13.91 -11.21 7.54
C VAL A 181 -14.34 -10.01 6.71
N GLU A 182 -13.48 -9.00 6.71
CA GLU A 182 -13.46 -7.90 5.77
C GLU A 182 -12.37 -8.13 4.72
N GLN A 183 -12.66 -7.80 3.46
CA GLN A 183 -11.71 -7.88 2.36
C GLN A 183 -11.68 -6.56 1.59
N GLY A 184 -10.50 -6.18 1.13
CA GLY A 184 -10.29 -4.98 0.34
C GLY A 184 -8.84 -4.80 -0.03
N TYR A 185 -8.34 -3.57 0.06
CA TYR A 185 -7.00 -3.21 -0.36
C TYR A 185 -6.35 -2.18 0.56
N TRP A 186 -5.04 -2.02 0.40
CA TRP A 186 -4.26 -1.00 1.08
C TRP A 186 -3.33 -0.25 0.13
N GLN A 187 -3.05 1.02 0.45
CA GLN A 187 -2.10 1.83 -0.30
C GLN A 187 -1.44 2.88 0.59
N GLN A 188 -0.18 3.18 0.31
CA GLN A 188 0.58 4.18 1.05
C GLN A 188 0.09 5.60 0.72
N LEU A 189 -0.10 6.44 1.73
CA LEU A 189 -0.40 7.88 1.57
C LEU A 189 0.87 8.71 1.77
N ASN A 190 1.68 8.33 2.75
CA ASN A 190 2.96 8.95 3.03
C ASN A 190 3.88 8.01 3.81
N THR A 191 5.03 8.50 4.28
CA THR A 191 6.04 7.67 4.98
C THR A 191 5.52 7.08 6.28
N ASN A 192 4.48 7.66 6.86
CA ASN A 192 3.95 7.31 8.17
C ASN A 192 2.49 6.85 8.12
N GLN A 193 1.83 6.89 6.96
CA GLN A 193 0.41 6.55 6.86
C GLN A 193 0.09 5.70 5.64
N ILE A 194 -0.83 4.77 5.85
CA ILE A 194 -1.51 4.00 4.80
C ILE A 194 -3.01 4.22 4.90
N GLN A 195 -3.67 4.10 3.75
CA GLN A 195 -5.12 3.95 3.67
C GLN A 195 -5.41 2.45 3.53
N VAL A 196 -6.36 1.97 4.32
CA VAL A 196 -6.96 0.64 4.16
C VAL A 196 -8.42 0.84 3.82
N VAL A 197 -8.85 0.24 2.71
CA VAL A 197 -10.23 0.32 2.23
C VAL A 197 -10.78 -1.08 2.11
N MET A 198 -11.73 -1.43 2.97
CA MET A 198 -12.48 -2.68 2.88
C MET A 198 -13.69 -2.46 2.00
N THR A 199 -13.96 -3.41 1.11
CA THR A 199 -15.02 -3.32 0.09
C THR A 199 -16.06 -4.42 0.25
N ARG A 200 -15.73 -5.46 1.04
CA ARG A 200 -16.61 -6.58 1.37
C ARG A 200 -16.58 -6.85 2.86
N HIS A 201 -17.75 -6.99 3.47
CA HIS A 201 -17.94 -7.40 4.87
C HIS A 201 -18.89 -8.62 4.88
N GLN A 202 -18.40 -9.80 5.28
CA GLN A 202 -19.15 -11.07 5.23
C GLN A 202 -19.85 -11.32 3.86
N ARG A 203 -19.13 -11.10 2.76
CA ARG A 203 -19.63 -11.20 1.36
C ARG A 203 -20.64 -10.13 0.93
N GLN A 204 -21.00 -9.19 1.79
CA GLN A 204 -21.81 -8.03 1.40
C GLN A 204 -20.90 -6.87 0.98
N TYR A 205 -21.29 -6.18 -0.09
CA TYR A 205 -20.58 -4.98 -0.51
C TYR A 205 -20.84 -3.85 0.49
N LEU A 206 -19.78 -3.42 1.17
CA LEU A 206 -19.78 -2.29 2.09
C LEU A 206 -18.39 -1.66 2.05
N ILE A 207 -18.33 -0.38 1.68
CA ILE A 207 -17.07 0.35 1.73
C ILE A 207 -16.87 0.88 3.14
N SER A 208 -15.77 0.48 3.76
CA SER A 208 -15.19 1.17 4.90
C SER A 208 -13.75 1.59 4.65
N GLU A 209 -13.39 2.76 5.19
CA GLU A 209 -12.06 3.36 5.02
C GLU A 209 -11.47 3.68 6.39
N ARG A 210 -10.21 3.28 6.59
CA ARG A 210 -9.41 3.61 7.78
C ARG A 210 -8.07 4.17 7.32
N ILE A 211 -7.59 5.21 7.99
CA ILE A 211 -6.22 5.71 7.82
C ILE A 211 -5.42 5.26 9.02
N PHE A 212 -4.41 4.43 8.78
CA PHE A 212 -3.50 3.98 9.82
C PHE A 212 -2.24 4.84 9.82
N THR A 213 -1.86 5.32 10.99
CA THR A 213 -0.58 5.97 11.25
C THR A 213 0.37 4.98 11.92
N ARG A 214 1.60 4.89 11.43
CA ARG A 214 2.65 4.05 12.02
C ARG A 214 3.32 4.78 13.18
N GLU A 215 3.32 4.13 14.33
CA GLU A 215 3.93 4.61 15.58
C GLU A 215 4.85 3.51 16.12
N GLY A 216 6.12 3.54 15.75
CA GLY A 216 7.05 2.45 16.07
C GLY A 216 6.65 1.14 15.39
N ASN A 217 6.34 0.11 16.17
CA ASN A 217 5.84 -1.19 15.71
C ASN A 217 4.31 -1.29 15.65
N GLN A 218 3.60 -0.18 15.85
CA GLN A 218 2.15 -0.13 15.87
C GLN A 218 1.58 0.54 14.62
N LEU A 219 0.37 0.11 14.24
CA LEU A 219 -0.53 0.83 13.34
C LEU A 219 -1.73 1.30 14.14
N LYS A 220 -2.00 2.60 14.11
CA LYS A 220 -3.13 3.21 14.82
C LYS A 220 -4.09 3.89 13.87
N ALA A 221 -5.38 3.64 14.03
CA ALA A 221 -6.46 4.37 13.38
C ALA A 221 -7.44 4.91 14.44
N ASP A 222 -7.69 6.21 14.45
CA ASP A 222 -8.63 6.84 15.40
C ASP A 222 -10.07 6.85 14.90
N LYS A 223 -10.25 6.79 13.58
CA LYS A 223 -11.54 6.95 12.90
C LYS A 223 -11.73 5.91 11.80
N GLU A 224 -12.99 5.64 11.51
CA GLU A 224 -13.42 4.87 10.37
C GLU A 224 -14.52 5.62 9.62
N LYS A 225 -14.48 5.57 8.29
CA LYS A 225 -15.55 6.06 7.44
C LYS A 225 -16.30 4.85 6.87
N VAL A 226 -17.60 4.77 7.11
CA VAL A 226 -18.47 3.73 6.53
C VAL A 226 -19.49 4.42 5.63
N GLY A 227 -19.44 4.12 4.33
CA GLY A 227 -20.21 4.85 3.33
C GLY A 227 -19.82 6.34 3.28
N GLN A 228 -20.71 7.22 3.73
CA GLN A 228 -20.47 8.67 3.78
C GLN A 228 -20.27 9.22 5.20
N SER A 229 -20.45 8.37 6.22
CA SER A 229 -20.38 8.78 7.61
C SER A 229 -19.03 8.44 8.22
N ILE A 230 -18.47 9.36 9.00
CA ILE A 230 -17.22 9.18 9.74
C ILE A 230 -17.57 8.96 11.21
N TYR A 231 -16.94 7.97 11.81
CA TYR A 231 -17.10 7.57 13.20
C TYR A 231 -15.75 7.55 13.91
N ASP A 232 -15.74 7.96 15.17
CA ASP A 232 -14.62 7.67 16.06
C ASP A 232 -14.64 6.17 16.39
N ILE A 233 -13.47 5.53 16.33
CA ILE A 233 -13.30 4.16 16.80
C ILE A 233 -13.25 4.21 18.33
N ALA A 234 -13.98 3.31 18.98
CA ALA A 234 -14.09 3.26 20.44
C ALA A 234 -12.72 3.14 21.14
N ASP A 235 -12.68 3.51 22.42
CA ASP A 235 -11.52 3.36 23.31
C ASP A 235 -10.22 4.03 22.83
N GLY A 236 -10.34 5.12 22.05
CA GLY A 236 -9.20 5.91 21.60
C GLY A 236 -8.54 5.40 20.32
N GLY A 237 -9.21 4.51 19.59
CA GLY A 237 -8.79 4.03 18.28
C GLY A 237 -8.51 2.53 18.22
N LEU A 238 -8.32 2.02 17.01
CA LEU A 238 -7.79 0.69 16.75
C LEU A 238 -6.26 0.75 16.71
N VAL A 239 -5.61 0.14 17.69
CA VAL A 239 -4.14 0.01 17.78
C VAL A 239 -3.77 -1.44 17.52
N LEU A 240 -3.00 -1.69 16.46
CA LEU A 240 -2.54 -3.01 16.04
C LEU A 240 -1.02 -3.08 16.14
N PHE A 241 -0.48 -4.19 16.61
CA PHE A 241 0.95 -4.42 16.75
C PHE A 241 1.42 -5.36 15.64
N ALA A 242 2.55 -5.07 15.01
CA ALA A 242 3.15 -6.00 14.06
C ALA A 242 3.32 -7.37 14.74
N SER A 243 2.76 -8.42 14.15
CA SER A 243 2.99 -9.78 14.59
C SER A 243 4.40 -10.16 14.17
N ASP A 244 5.31 -10.30 15.13
CA ASP A 244 6.55 -11.01 14.85
C ASP A 244 6.17 -12.43 14.42
N VAL A 245 6.67 -12.89 13.27
CA VAL A 245 6.57 -14.30 12.84
C VAL A 245 7.50 -15.16 13.72
N SER A 246 7.36 -15.02 15.03
CA SER A 246 8.08 -15.77 16.06
C SER A 246 7.14 -16.05 17.24
N ASP A 247 5.94 -16.54 16.94
CA ASP A 247 5.11 -17.25 17.92
C ASP A 247 4.67 -18.60 17.34
N THR A 248 5.62 -19.30 16.71
CA THR A 248 5.58 -20.76 16.61
C THR A 248 6.21 -21.34 17.87
N ASP A 249 5.60 -21.12 19.04
CA ASP A 249 5.78 -21.98 20.20
C ASP A 249 4.67 -21.75 21.24
N ILE A 250 3.42 -21.95 20.84
CA ILE A 250 2.38 -22.38 21.77
C ILE A 250 1.92 -23.76 21.33
N LYS A 251 2.63 -24.78 21.80
CA LYS A 251 2.09 -26.13 21.92
C LYS A 251 1.41 -26.25 23.28
N PRO A 252 0.24 -26.91 23.39
CA PRO A 252 -0.41 -27.17 24.67
C PRO A 252 0.47 -27.96 25.65
#